data_AF-A0A317IVI6-F1
#
_entry.id   AF-A0A317IVI6-F1
#
_cell.length_a   1.000
_cell.length_b   1.000
_cell.length_c   1.000
_cell.angle_alpha   90.00
_cell.angle_beta   90.00
_cell.angle_gamma   90.00
#
_symmetry.space_group_name_H-M   'P 1'
#
loop_
_entity.id
_entity.type
_entity.pdbx_description
1 polymer ?
#
loop_
_entity_poly.entity_id
_entity_poly.type
_entity_poly.pdbx_seq_one_letter_code
_entity_poly.pdbx_strand_id
1 'polypeptide(L)'
;MKPTTKILIVLGALVLAGGGIYASVVYSKKGVVTIQTGRAVRQDLTSQVTASGEIKPRNYINIGANAMGQITEILVKEGNRVRKGQLLARIEDVQPAADVQATQAALSSAEADSAASEAGLKAADENLTTLQADIDRNRADLARIKSDFDRAQSLYKDQLMAGQDFELRKANYEAQQA
;
A
#
# COMPACT_ATOMS: atom_id res chain seq x y z
N MET A 1 -101.70 86.89 1.50
CA MET A 1 -100.24 86.60 1.61
C MET A 1 -99.75 86.14 0.24
N LYS A 2 -98.66 86.74 -0.26
CA LYS A 2 -98.20 86.62 -1.67
C LYS A 2 -97.98 85.13 -2.08
N PRO A 3 -98.33 84.72 -3.32
CA PRO A 3 -98.31 83.31 -3.73
C PRO A 3 -96.91 82.66 -3.73
N THR A 4 -95.84 83.47 -3.74
CA THR A 4 -94.45 83.02 -3.69
C THR A 4 -94.06 82.35 -2.37
N THR A 5 -94.66 82.74 -1.24
CA THR A 5 -94.35 82.16 0.07
C THR A 5 -94.92 80.75 0.25
N LYS A 6 -96.04 80.43 -0.41
CA LYS A 6 -96.63 79.07 -0.37
C LYS A 6 -95.78 78.06 -1.14
N ILE A 7 -95.19 78.47 -2.27
CA ILE A 7 -94.33 77.62 -3.10
C ILE A 7 -93.03 77.25 -2.36
N LEU A 8 -92.43 78.21 -1.63
CA LEU A 8 -91.24 77.98 -0.81
C LEU A 8 -91.47 76.97 0.32
N ILE A 9 -92.66 76.98 0.95
CA ILE A 9 -93.01 76.04 2.02
C ILE A 9 -93.20 74.62 1.45
N VAL A 10 -93.86 74.49 0.29
CA VAL A 10 -94.04 73.19 -0.37
C VAL A 10 -92.71 72.62 -0.85
N LEU A 11 -91.82 73.46 -1.40
CA LEU A 11 -90.48 73.04 -1.82
C LEU A 11 -89.65 72.58 -0.62
N GLY A 12 -89.71 73.32 0.50
CA GLY A 12 -89.04 72.96 1.75
C GLY A 12 -89.55 71.63 2.33
N ALA A 13 -90.87 71.40 2.29
CA ALA A 13 -91.47 70.14 2.71
C ALA A 13 -91.06 68.96 1.81
N LEU A 14 -90.96 69.18 0.49
CA LEU A 14 -90.50 68.17 -0.48
C LEU A 14 -89.03 67.81 -0.27
N VAL A 15 -88.17 68.80 0.03
CA VAL A 15 -86.75 68.56 0.34
C VAL A 15 -86.60 67.82 1.67
N LEU A 16 -87.40 68.16 2.69
CA LEU A 16 -87.40 67.44 3.97
C LEU A 16 -87.91 65.99 3.82
N ALA A 17 -88.96 65.77 3.04
CA ALA A 17 -89.47 64.42 2.77
C ALA A 17 -88.46 63.59 1.95
N GLY A 18 -87.87 64.18 0.91
CA GLY A 18 -86.82 63.53 0.11
C GLY A 18 -85.56 63.20 0.93
N GLY A 19 -85.15 64.13 1.80
CA GLY A 19 -84.04 63.92 2.74
C GLY A 19 -84.35 62.83 3.77
N GLY A 20 -85.58 62.79 4.29
CA GLY A 20 -86.03 61.75 5.22
C GLY A 20 -86.06 60.35 4.61
N ILE A 21 -86.54 60.23 3.37
CA ILE A 21 -86.57 58.95 2.64
C ILE A 21 -85.15 58.48 2.30
N TYR A 22 -84.29 59.37 1.81
CA TYR A 22 -82.89 59.05 1.51
C TYR A 22 -82.13 58.60 2.77
N ALA A 23 -82.31 59.32 3.88
CA ALA A 23 -81.71 58.96 5.17
C ALA A 23 -82.21 57.59 5.65
N SER A 24 -83.52 57.30 5.52
CA SER A 24 -84.10 56.02 5.92
C SER A 24 -83.58 54.83 5.10
N VAL A 25 -83.40 55.00 3.78
CA VAL A 25 -82.85 53.96 2.91
C VAL A 25 -81.37 53.70 3.20
N VAL A 26 -80.58 54.74 3.48
CA VAL A 26 -79.16 54.59 3.83
C VAL A 26 -79.01 53.98 5.23
N TYR A 27 -79.86 54.33 6.19
CA TYR A 27 -79.84 53.73 7.52
C TYR A 27 -80.30 52.28 7.51
N SER A 28 -81.27 51.91 6.67
CA SER A 28 -81.73 50.52 6.52
C SER A 28 -80.68 49.59 5.87
N LYS A 29 -79.63 50.15 5.25
CA LYS A 29 -78.48 49.38 4.73
C LYS A 29 -77.34 49.25 5.75
N LYS A 30 -77.40 49.90 6.92
CA LYS A 30 -76.46 49.68 8.04
C LYS A 30 -76.84 48.40 8.77
N GLY A 31 -76.21 47.29 8.38
CA GLY A 31 -76.44 45.98 8.99
C GLY A 31 -76.20 44.80 8.07
N VAL A 32 -75.95 45.04 6.78
CA VAL A 32 -75.60 43.96 5.85
C VAL A 32 -74.11 43.65 6.01
N VAL A 33 -73.82 42.58 6.75
CA VAL A 33 -72.46 42.03 6.88
C VAL A 33 -72.12 41.31 5.58
N THR A 34 -71.25 41.91 4.76
CA THR A 34 -70.78 41.27 3.52
C THR A 34 -69.84 40.12 3.87
N ILE A 35 -70.35 38.88 3.79
CA ILE A 35 -69.55 37.67 3.98
C ILE A 35 -68.94 37.21 2.65
N GLN A 36 -67.67 36.84 2.68
CA GLN A 36 -67.05 36.15 1.56
C GLN A 36 -67.40 34.67 1.64
N THR A 37 -68.00 34.13 0.58
CA THR A 37 -68.28 32.69 0.43
C THR A 37 -67.36 32.10 -0.62
N GLY A 38 -66.85 30.90 -0.34
CA GLY A 38 -66.07 30.09 -1.28
C GLY A 38 -66.85 28.83 -1.66
N ARG A 39 -66.77 28.41 -2.92
CA ARG A 39 -67.42 27.17 -3.39
C ARG A 39 -66.61 25.96 -2.91
N ALA A 40 -67.23 25.03 -2.20
CA ALA A 40 -66.54 23.82 -1.73
C ALA A 40 -66.29 22.85 -2.90
N VAL A 41 -65.03 22.51 -3.16
CA VAL A 41 -64.62 21.58 -4.21
C VAL A 41 -63.78 20.48 -3.58
N ARG A 42 -64.01 19.22 -3.97
CA ARG A 42 -63.12 18.11 -3.60
C ARG A 42 -61.84 18.23 -4.43
N GLN A 43 -60.75 18.49 -3.75
CA GLN A 43 -59.41 18.53 -4.34
C GLN A 43 -58.45 17.78 -3.41
N ASP A 44 -57.41 17.19 -3.98
CA ASP A 44 -56.39 16.51 -3.21
C ASP A 44 -55.52 17.55 -2.50
N LEU A 45 -55.52 17.49 -1.17
CA LEU A 45 -54.71 18.37 -0.33
C LEU A 45 -53.35 17.70 -0.08
N THR A 46 -52.34 18.11 -0.84
CA THR A 46 -50.98 17.63 -0.63
C THR A 46 -50.28 18.46 0.44
N SER A 47 -49.95 17.84 1.57
CA SER A 47 -49.08 18.45 2.58
C SER A 47 -47.62 18.23 2.17
N GLN A 48 -46.95 19.30 1.73
CA GLN A 48 -45.51 19.25 1.48
C GLN A 48 -44.76 19.48 2.80
N VAL A 49 -43.95 18.51 3.19
CA VAL A 49 -43.03 18.62 4.32
C VAL A 49 -41.63 18.86 3.75
N THR A 50 -41.06 20.04 4.00
CA THR A 50 -39.69 20.35 3.62
C THR A 50 -38.75 19.88 4.72
N ALA A 51 -37.88 18.92 4.40
CA ALA A 51 -36.81 18.49 5.28
C ALA A 51 -35.46 18.93 4.71
N SER A 52 -34.63 19.56 5.53
CA SER A 52 -33.24 19.86 5.20
C SER A 52 -32.37 18.64 5.48
N GLY A 53 -31.59 18.21 4.48
CA GLY A 53 -30.60 17.14 4.62
C GLY A 53 -29.28 17.56 4.01
N GLU A 54 -28.19 16.96 4.48
CA GLU A 54 -26.84 17.17 3.95
C GLU A 54 -26.42 15.95 3.11
N ILE A 55 -25.87 16.19 1.92
CA ILE A 55 -25.32 15.13 1.07
C ILE A 55 -23.89 14.87 1.51
N LYS A 56 -23.61 13.64 1.97
CA LYS A 56 -22.26 13.19 2.34
C LYS A 56 -21.77 12.09 1.40
N PRO A 57 -20.45 12.03 1.14
CA PRO A 57 -19.87 10.93 0.39
C PRO A 57 -20.13 9.59 1.11
N ARG A 58 -20.49 8.56 0.34
CA ARG A 58 -20.70 7.21 0.89
C ARG A 58 -19.44 6.64 1.54
N ASN A 59 -18.29 6.87 0.90
CA ASN A 59 -16.99 6.45 1.39
C ASN A 59 -16.08 7.68 1.44
N TYR A 60 -15.54 7.97 2.61
CA TYR A 60 -14.57 9.04 2.82
C TYR A 60 -13.37 8.47 3.58
N ILE A 61 -12.18 8.67 3.05
CA ILE A 61 -10.93 8.21 3.66
C ILE A 61 -9.87 9.30 3.57
N ASN A 62 -9.21 9.58 4.69
CA ASN A 62 -8.04 10.43 4.72
C ASN A 62 -6.82 9.59 4.36
N ILE A 63 -6.11 9.98 3.31
CA ILE A 63 -4.86 9.33 2.89
C ILE A 63 -3.71 10.10 3.54
N GLY A 64 -2.97 9.42 4.41
CA GLY A 64 -1.74 9.94 5.03
C GLY A 64 -0.52 9.16 4.56
N ALA A 65 0.66 9.70 4.88
CA ALA A 65 1.92 9.01 4.67
C ALA A 65 2.28 8.14 5.89
N ASN A 66 2.83 6.95 5.66
CA ASN A 66 3.35 6.09 6.73
C ASN A 66 4.81 6.41 7.09
N ALA A 67 5.51 7.16 6.25
CA ALA A 67 6.89 7.58 6.45
C ALA A 67 6.96 9.07 6.83
N MET A 68 7.89 9.42 7.71
CA MET A 68 8.19 10.81 8.04
C MET A 68 9.17 11.37 7.02
N GLY A 69 8.89 12.56 6.49
CA GLY A 69 9.76 13.25 5.54
C GLY A 69 9.07 14.47 4.93
N GLN A 70 9.85 15.30 4.25
CA GLN A 70 9.30 16.45 3.52
C GLN A 70 8.63 15.99 2.22
N ILE A 71 7.46 16.56 1.89
CA ILE A 71 6.81 16.33 0.60
C ILE A 71 7.64 17.04 -0.48
N THR A 72 8.17 16.28 -1.44
CA THR A 72 8.97 16.79 -2.57
C THR A 72 8.09 17.17 -3.74
N GLU A 73 7.04 16.38 -4.02
CA GLU A 73 6.15 16.60 -5.15
C GLU A 73 4.70 16.23 -4.81
N ILE A 74 3.74 17.00 -5.32
CA ILE A 74 2.31 16.65 -5.31
C ILE A 74 1.83 16.57 -6.76
N LEU A 75 1.34 15.40 -7.16
CA LEU A 75 1.04 15.06 -8.55
C LEU A 75 -0.46 15.20 -8.89
N VAL A 76 -1.29 15.50 -7.89
CA VAL A 76 -2.74 15.63 -8.04
C VAL A 76 -3.23 16.96 -7.49
N LYS A 77 -4.25 17.51 -8.13
CA LYS A 77 -4.97 18.71 -7.66
C LYS A 77 -6.37 18.35 -7.17
N GLU A 78 -6.96 19.24 -6.39
CA GLU A 78 -8.34 19.14 -5.92
C GLU A 78 -9.32 18.93 -7.09
N GLY A 79 -10.30 18.03 -6.91
CA GLY A 79 -11.28 17.66 -7.92
C GLY A 79 -10.83 16.61 -8.95
N ASN A 80 -9.55 16.22 -8.97
CA ASN A 80 -9.11 15.17 -9.88
C ASN A 80 -9.63 13.78 -9.47
N ARG A 81 -10.03 13.00 -10.48
CA ARG A 81 -10.34 11.58 -10.29
C ARG A 81 -9.04 10.76 -10.30
N VAL A 82 -8.83 9.97 -9.27
CA VAL A 82 -7.66 9.10 -9.12
C VAL A 82 -8.05 7.63 -9.17
N ARG A 83 -7.11 6.76 -9.56
CA ARG A 83 -7.29 5.31 -9.60
C ARG A 83 -6.52 4.63 -8.47
N LYS A 84 -6.91 3.40 -8.13
CA LYS A 84 -6.19 2.58 -7.14
C LYS A 84 -4.74 2.36 -7.60
N GLY A 85 -3.79 2.63 -6.71
CA GLY A 85 -2.35 2.49 -6.98
C GLY A 85 -1.71 3.68 -7.70
N GLN A 86 -2.47 4.74 -7.98
CA GLN A 86 -1.91 5.95 -8.58
C GLN A 86 -1.05 6.71 -7.56
N LEU A 87 0.14 7.13 -7.98
CA LEU A 87 1.02 7.99 -7.18
C LEU A 87 0.38 9.38 -7.02
N LEU A 88 0.19 9.81 -5.77
CA LEU A 88 -0.47 11.08 -5.44
C LEU A 88 0.56 12.16 -5.05
N ALA A 89 1.58 11.78 -4.30
CA ALA A 89 2.64 12.66 -3.83
C ALA A 89 3.93 11.85 -3.62
N ARG A 90 5.08 12.53 -3.67
CA ARG A 90 6.40 12.00 -3.37
C ARG A 90 6.91 12.64 -2.08
N ILE A 91 7.56 11.82 -1.25
CA ILE A 91 8.21 12.24 -0.02
C ILE A 91 9.72 12.06 -0.25
N GLU A 92 10.51 12.92 0.36
CA GLU A 92 11.97 12.80 0.36
C GLU A 92 12.42 11.44 0.91
N ASP A 93 13.32 10.79 0.19
CA ASP A 93 13.78 9.42 0.44
C ASP A 93 15.30 9.30 0.56
N VAL A 94 16.02 10.40 0.83
CA VAL A 94 17.49 10.42 0.91
C VAL A 94 18.02 9.40 1.93
N GLN A 95 17.48 9.39 3.16
CA GLN A 95 17.93 8.45 4.19
C GLN A 95 17.53 6.99 3.87
N PRO A 96 16.26 6.67 3.54
CA PRO A 96 15.90 5.32 3.10
C PRO A 96 16.71 4.82 1.89
N ALA A 97 16.99 5.68 0.91
CA ALA A 97 17.78 5.33 -0.26
C ALA A 97 19.24 5.02 0.11
N ALA A 98 19.84 5.83 0.99
CA ALA A 98 21.17 5.58 1.53
C ALA A 98 21.23 4.26 2.31
N ASP A 99 20.22 3.95 3.12
CA ASP A 99 20.12 2.71 3.88
C ASP A 99 19.99 1.49 2.96
N VAL A 100 19.20 1.58 1.89
CA VAL A 100 19.10 0.55 0.85
C VAL A 100 20.44 0.35 0.16
N GLN A 101 21.14 1.43 -0.20
CA GLN A 101 22.45 1.35 -0.84
C GLN A 101 23.50 0.71 0.08
N ALA A 102 23.52 1.08 1.36
CA ALA A 102 24.41 0.50 2.36
C ALA A 102 24.13 -1.01 2.55
N THR A 103 22.85 -1.39 2.61
CA THR A 103 22.44 -2.79 2.73
C THR A 103 22.82 -3.59 1.49
N GLN A 104 22.67 -3.02 0.29
CA GLN A 104 23.06 -3.67 -0.96
C GLN A 104 24.58 -3.88 -1.04
N ALA A 105 25.38 -2.90 -0.57
CA ALA A 105 26.82 -3.05 -0.49
C ALA A 105 27.24 -4.13 0.51
N ALA A 106 26.59 -4.21 1.67
CA ALA A 106 26.82 -5.25 2.66
C ALA A 106 26.47 -6.65 2.11
N LEU A 107 25.37 -6.76 1.37
CA LEU A 107 24.98 -8.00 0.69
C LEU A 107 26.04 -8.43 -0.33
N SER A 108 26.49 -7.50 -1.19
CA SER A 108 27.53 -7.80 -2.18
C SER A 108 28.86 -8.24 -1.54
N SER A 109 29.24 -7.66 -0.40
CA SER A 109 30.41 -8.10 0.36
C SER A 109 30.23 -9.52 0.88
N ALA A 110 29.06 -9.82 1.48
CA ALA A 110 28.78 -11.14 2.01
C ALA A 110 28.74 -12.22 0.91
N GLU A 111 28.21 -11.90 -0.27
CA GLU A 111 28.24 -12.78 -1.44
C GLU A 111 29.68 -13.04 -1.90
N ALA A 112 30.53 -12.01 -1.94
CA ALA A 112 31.94 -12.16 -2.29
C ALA A 112 32.70 -13.02 -1.27
N ASP A 113 32.44 -12.84 0.03
CA ASP A 113 33.04 -13.63 1.10
C ASP A 113 32.59 -15.10 1.04
N SER A 114 31.30 -15.34 0.72
CA SER A 114 30.78 -16.68 0.49
C SER A 114 31.46 -17.35 -0.71
N ALA A 115 31.59 -16.64 -1.83
CA ALA A 115 32.26 -17.15 -3.03
C ALA A 115 33.74 -17.45 -2.76
N ALA A 116 34.43 -16.60 -2.00
CA ALA A 116 35.81 -16.83 -1.60
C ALA A 116 35.95 -18.06 -0.69
N SER A 117 35.01 -18.25 0.23
CA SER A 117 34.99 -19.42 1.12
C SER A 117 34.74 -20.71 0.33
N GLU A 118 33.82 -20.70 -0.63
CA GLU A 118 33.53 -21.83 -1.50
C GLU A 118 34.73 -22.19 -2.38
N ALA A 119 35.41 -21.18 -2.95
CA ALA A 119 36.66 -21.40 -3.68
C ALA A 119 37.76 -21.98 -2.79
N GLY A 120 37.85 -21.53 -1.53
CA GLY A 120 38.76 -22.07 -0.53
C GLY A 120 38.48 -23.55 -0.19
N LEU A 121 37.21 -23.91 -0.05
CA LEU A 121 36.80 -25.31 0.16
C LEU A 121 37.17 -26.18 -1.03
N LYS A 122 36.90 -25.71 -2.25
CA LYS A 122 37.26 -26.44 -3.47
C LYS A 122 38.76 -26.68 -3.58
N ALA A 123 39.58 -25.67 -3.29
CA ALA A 123 41.03 -25.83 -3.27
C ALA A 123 41.49 -26.82 -2.19
N ALA A 124 40.84 -26.84 -1.02
CA ALA A 124 41.13 -27.82 0.03
C ALA A 124 40.76 -29.25 -0.41
N ASP A 125 39.63 -29.44 -1.09
CA ASP A 125 39.22 -30.75 -1.63
C ASP A 125 40.17 -31.26 -2.72
N GLU A 126 40.65 -30.36 -3.59
CA GLU A 126 41.69 -30.68 -4.57
C GLU A 126 42.99 -31.11 -3.89
N ASN A 127 43.40 -30.41 -2.82
CA ASN A 127 44.57 -30.80 -2.01
C ASN A 127 44.38 -32.14 -1.29
N LEU A 128 43.17 -32.46 -0.81
CA LEU A 128 42.89 -33.77 -0.24
C LEU A 128 43.03 -34.88 -1.28
N THR A 129 42.57 -34.61 -2.51
CA THR A 129 42.67 -35.57 -3.62
C THR A 129 44.13 -35.84 -4.00
N THR A 130 44.97 -34.81 -4.06
CA THR A 130 46.41 -34.98 -4.33
C THR A 130 47.11 -35.73 -3.21
N LEU A 131 46.83 -35.41 -1.94
CA LEU A 131 47.36 -36.13 -0.79
C LEU A 131 46.94 -37.60 -0.77
N GLN A 132 45.69 -37.91 -1.16
CA GLN A 132 45.23 -39.30 -1.29
C GLN A 132 46.00 -40.04 -2.39
N ALA A 133 46.19 -39.41 -3.56
CA ALA A 133 46.99 -39.97 -4.64
C ALA A 133 48.45 -40.23 -4.23
N ASP A 134 49.05 -39.32 -3.46
CA ASP A 134 50.39 -39.49 -2.92
C ASP A 134 50.47 -40.64 -1.90
N ILE A 135 49.47 -40.79 -1.03
CA ILE A 135 49.36 -41.93 -0.10
C ILE A 135 49.27 -43.25 -0.88
N ASP A 136 48.43 -43.31 -1.92
CA ASP A 136 48.25 -44.52 -2.71
C ASP A 136 49.52 -44.87 -3.51
N ARG A 137 50.22 -43.86 -4.04
CA ARG A 137 51.54 -44.03 -4.65
C ARG A 137 52.56 -44.58 -3.66
N ASN A 138 52.66 -43.98 -2.47
CA ASN A 138 53.58 -44.43 -1.42
C ASN A 138 53.26 -45.86 -0.96
N ARG A 139 51.98 -46.24 -0.87
CA ARG A 139 51.55 -47.61 -0.58
C ARG A 139 51.98 -48.59 -1.67
N ALA A 140 51.82 -48.22 -2.94
CA ALA A 140 52.25 -49.05 -4.07
C ALA A 140 53.77 -49.24 -4.10
N ASP A 141 54.53 -48.17 -3.85
CA ASP A 141 55.99 -48.20 -3.76
C ASP A 141 56.45 -49.09 -2.60
N LEU A 142 55.84 -48.96 -1.42
CA LEU A 142 56.12 -49.83 -0.26
C LEU A 142 55.79 -51.29 -0.57
N ALA A 143 54.65 -51.57 -1.22
CA ALA A 143 54.27 -52.93 -1.60
C ALA A 143 55.28 -53.56 -2.58
N ARG A 144 55.76 -52.79 -3.56
CA ARG A 144 56.81 -53.23 -4.49
C ARG A 144 58.11 -53.56 -3.75
N ILE A 145 58.57 -52.64 -2.90
CA ILE A 145 59.82 -52.81 -2.14
C ILE A 145 59.71 -54.01 -1.18
N LYS A 146 58.55 -54.20 -0.54
CA LYS A 146 58.28 -55.38 0.28
C LYS A 146 58.38 -56.67 -0.52
N SER A 147 57.75 -56.74 -1.70
CA SER A 147 57.84 -57.91 -2.57
C SER A 147 59.28 -58.22 -3.00
N ASP A 148 60.07 -57.17 -3.29
CA ASP A 148 61.48 -57.32 -3.64
C ASP A 148 62.36 -57.76 -2.48
N PHE A 149 62.04 -57.36 -1.26
CA PHE A 149 62.66 -57.85 -0.04
C PHE A 149 62.29 -59.31 0.23
N ASP A 150 61.01 -59.68 0.14
CA ASP A 150 60.54 -61.06 0.35
C ASP A 150 61.20 -62.02 -0.64
N ARG A 151 61.30 -61.62 -1.92
CA ARG A 151 62.01 -62.36 -2.97
C ARG A 151 63.49 -62.52 -2.63
N ALA A 152 64.15 -61.45 -2.20
CA ALA A 152 65.56 -61.50 -1.82
C ALA A 152 65.80 -62.38 -0.59
N GLN A 153 64.89 -62.36 0.38
CA GLN A 153 64.96 -63.23 1.56
C GLN A 153 64.88 -64.71 1.16
N SER A 154 64.00 -65.07 0.21
CA SER A 154 63.92 -66.46 -0.28
C SER A 154 65.21 -66.89 -1.00
N LEU A 155 65.72 -66.07 -1.93
CA LEU A 155 66.95 -66.36 -2.67
C LEU A 155 68.19 -66.44 -1.76
N TYR A 156 68.24 -65.62 -0.70
CA TYR A 156 69.33 -65.68 0.26
C TYR A 156 69.29 -66.96 1.11
N LYS A 157 68.09 -67.40 1.54
CA LYS A 157 67.91 -68.69 2.23
C LYS A 157 68.34 -69.88 1.37
N ASP A 158 68.07 -69.80 0.06
CA ASP A 158 68.47 -70.82 -0.91
C ASP A 158 69.96 -70.70 -1.33
N GLN A 159 70.73 -69.77 -0.73
CA GLN A 159 72.13 -69.47 -1.04
C GLN A 159 72.39 -69.02 -2.50
N LEU A 160 71.38 -68.46 -3.17
CA LEU A 160 71.42 -67.99 -4.56
C LEU A 160 71.69 -66.48 -4.69
N MET A 161 71.99 -65.78 -3.58
CA MET A 161 72.23 -64.33 -3.55
C MET A 161 73.39 -63.97 -2.62
N ALA A 162 74.17 -62.94 -2.96
CA ALA A 162 75.25 -62.43 -2.12
C ALA A 162 74.72 -61.67 -0.88
N GLY A 163 75.42 -61.78 0.25
CA GLY A 163 75.02 -61.10 1.50
C GLY A 163 74.92 -59.58 1.37
N GLN A 164 75.82 -58.96 0.59
CA GLN A 164 75.81 -57.52 0.33
C GLN A 164 74.53 -57.06 -0.39
N ASP A 165 74.04 -57.85 -1.36
CA ASP A 165 72.82 -57.52 -2.11
C ASP A 165 71.57 -57.66 -1.25
N PHE A 166 71.56 -58.65 -0.35
CA PHE A 166 70.49 -58.82 0.62
C PHE A 166 70.42 -57.64 1.60
N GLU A 167 71.57 -57.22 2.14
CA GLU A 167 71.63 -56.07 3.05
C GLU A 167 71.18 -54.76 2.39
N LEU A 168 71.53 -54.54 1.11
CA LEU A 168 71.05 -53.38 0.36
C LEU A 168 69.52 -53.35 0.23
N ARG A 169 68.91 -54.50 -0.09
CA ARG A 169 67.44 -54.62 -0.21
C ARG A 169 66.74 -54.48 1.13
N LYS A 170 67.34 -55.00 2.20
CA LYS A 170 66.86 -54.83 3.58
C LYS A 170 66.89 -53.35 3.98
N ALA A 171 68.00 -52.66 3.73
CA ALA A 171 68.14 -51.23 4.03
C ALA A 171 67.12 -50.37 3.25
N ASN A 172 66.87 -50.69 1.97
CA ASN A 172 65.85 -49.99 1.18
C ASN A 172 64.42 -50.20 1.70
N TYR A 173 64.11 -51.37 2.28
CA TYR A 173 62.81 -51.62 2.90
C TYR A 173 62.67 -50.89 4.24
N GLU A 174 63.69 -50.94 5.09
CA GLU A 174 63.71 -50.24 6.38
C GLU A 174 63.64 -48.71 6.21
N ALA A 175 64.32 -48.17 5.18
CA ALA A 175 64.27 -46.75 4.85
C ALA A 175 62.88 -46.24 4.39
N GLN A 176 61.98 -47.14 3.98
CA GLN A 176 60.61 -46.82 3.60
C GLN A 176 59.59 -47.05 4.73
N GLN A 177 60.01 -47.69 5.83
CA GLN A 177 59.19 -47.87 7.03
C GLN A 177 59.47 -46.83 8.13
N ALA A 178 60.66 -46.24 8.13
CA ALA A 178 61.05 -45.16 9.04
C ALA A 178 60.37 -43.84 8.68
#